data_AF-A0A1V2Z8W1-F1
#
_entry.id   AF-A0A1V2Z8W1-F1
#
_cell.length_a   1.000
_cell.length_b   1.000
_cell.length_c   1.000
_cell.angle_alpha   90.00
_cell.angle_beta   90.00
_cell.angle_gamma   90.00
#
_symmetry.space_group_name_H-M   'P 1'
#
loop_
_entity.id
_entity.type
_entity.pdbx_description
1 polymer ?
#
loop_
_entity_poly.entity_id
_entity_poly.type
_entity_poly.pdbx_seq_one_letter_code
_entity_poly.pdbx_strand_id
1 'polypeptide(L)'
;RSRVSAAEDFIAARRGAVGSLARTRLTEAARASEYAAQIAATDPREALASAQRASALAGEALQQARSDTSGYASPTAAGSPFGGNTTGAFLGGILVES
;
A
#
# COMPACT_ATOMS: atom_id res chain seq x y z
N ARG A 1 2.35 -3.87 18.32
CA ARG A 1 1.90 -3.27 17.04
C ARG A 1 1.32 -4.39 16.18
N SER A 2 0.08 -4.28 15.70
CA SER A 2 -0.53 -5.31 14.84
C SER A 2 0.00 -5.22 13.41
N ARG A 3 -0.11 -6.30 12.62
CA ARG A 3 0.25 -6.27 11.19
C ARG A 3 -0.59 -5.29 10.39
N VAL A 4 -1.86 -5.12 10.77
CA VAL A 4 -2.78 -4.16 10.14
C VAL A 4 -2.28 -2.74 10.32
N SER A 5 -1.96 -2.32 11.56
CA SER A 5 -1.43 -0.97 11.79
C SER A 5 -0.10 -0.72 11.06
N ALA A 6 0.77 -1.72 10.97
CA ALA A 6 2.01 -1.59 10.20
C ALA A 6 1.75 -1.39 8.69
N ALA A 7 0.73 -2.07 8.14
CA ALA A 7 0.32 -1.89 6.74
C ALA A 7 -0.33 -0.52 6.52
N GLU A 8 -1.16 -0.05 7.47
CA GLU A 8 -1.75 1.28 7.45
C GLU A 8 -0.67 2.37 7.41
N ASP A 9 0.31 2.30 8.32
CA ASP A 9 1.42 3.25 8.39
C ASP A 9 2.24 3.26 7.08
N PHE A 10 2.54 2.08 6.52
CA PHE A 10 3.31 1.96 5.29
C PHE A 10 2.60 2.60 4.09
N ILE A 11 1.31 2.30 3.93
CA ILE A 11 0.48 2.79 2.82
C ILE A 11 0.19 4.28 2.98
N ALA A 12 -0.07 4.76 4.21
CA ALA A 12 -0.30 6.17 4.50
C ALA A 12 0.91 7.03 4.13
N ALA A 13 2.13 6.57 4.46
CA ALA A 13 3.36 7.26 4.12
C ALA A 13 3.64 7.34 2.60
N ARG A 14 2.96 6.52 1.78
CA ARG A 14 3.24 6.34 0.33
C ARG A 14 1.98 6.44 -0.51
N ARG A 15 0.98 7.21 -0.05
CA ARG A 15 -0.35 7.29 -0.67
C ARG A 15 -0.36 7.63 -2.16
N GLY A 16 0.63 8.38 -2.64
CA GLY A 16 0.78 8.76 -4.05
C GLY A 16 1.36 7.66 -4.95
N ALA A 17 2.10 6.70 -4.39
CA ALA A 17 2.74 5.60 -5.12
C ALA A 17 2.07 4.24 -4.89
N VAL A 18 1.02 4.18 -4.05
CA VAL A 18 0.26 2.95 -3.75
C VAL A 18 -1.08 2.95 -4.49
N GLY A 19 -1.34 1.85 -5.20
CA GLY A 19 -2.54 1.64 -6.01
C GLY A 19 -3.83 1.51 -5.20
N SER A 20 -4.96 1.50 -5.90
CA SER A 20 -6.29 1.34 -5.30
C SER A 20 -6.50 -0.05 -4.69
N LEU A 21 -5.94 -1.09 -5.30
CA LEU A 21 -6.10 -2.48 -4.85
C LEU A 21 -5.51 -2.71 -3.45
N ALA A 22 -4.29 -2.23 -3.21
CA ALA A 22 -3.63 -2.31 -1.90
C ALA A 22 -4.44 -1.60 -0.81
N ARG A 23 -5.03 -0.43 -1.15
CA ARG A 23 -5.91 0.33 -0.24
C ARG A 23 -7.21 -0.40 0.06
N THR A 24 -7.83 -1.05 -0.94
CA THR A 24 -9.03 -1.87 -0.73
C THR A 24 -8.73 -3.03 0.21
N ARG A 25 -7.64 -3.77 -0.02
CA ARG A 25 -7.23 -4.90 0.84
C ARG A 25 -6.95 -4.47 2.27
N LEU A 26 -6.32 -3.30 2.45
CA LEU A 26 -6.12 -2.71 3.77
C LEU A 26 -7.43 -2.40 4.48
N THR A 27 -8.41 -1.85 3.77
CA THR A 27 -9.73 -1.52 4.33
C THR A 27 -10.46 -2.79 4.81
N GLU A 28 -10.37 -3.88 4.05
CA GLU A 28 -10.92 -5.17 4.47
C GLU A 28 -10.18 -5.74 5.69
N ALA A 29 -8.84 -5.62 5.72
CA ALA A 29 -8.03 -6.03 6.87
C ALA A 29 -8.43 -5.28 8.15
N ALA A 30 -8.62 -3.96 8.05
CA ALA A 30 -9.05 -3.11 9.16
C ALA A 30 -10.44 -3.54 9.67
N ARG A 31 -11.40 -3.76 8.78
CA ARG A 31 -12.75 -4.25 9.16
C ARG A 31 -12.70 -5.58 9.90
N ALA A 32 -11.92 -6.54 9.42
CA ALA A 32 -11.78 -7.84 10.08
C ALA A 32 -11.10 -7.74 11.45
N SER A 33 -10.12 -6.84 11.59
CA SER A 33 -9.43 -6.57 12.86
C SER A 33 -10.36 -5.89 13.88
N GLU A 34 -11.15 -4.92 13.44
CA GLU A 34 -12.14 -4.23 14.27
C GLU A 34 -13.20 -5.22 14.76
N TYR A 35 -13.73 -6.05 13.86
CA TYR A 35 -14.67 -7.10 14.22
C TYR A 35 -14.07 -8.06 15.25
N ALA A 36 -12.85 -8.55 15.02
CA ALA A 36 -12.14 -9.40 15.97
C ALA A 36 -12.02 -8.76 17.37
N ALA A 37 -11.73 -7.47 17.44
CA ALA A 37 -11.64 -6.75 18.71
C ALA A 37 -13.00 -6.63 19.42
N GLN A 38 -14.07 -6.40 18.66
CA GLN A 38 -15.44 -6.28 19.19
C GLN A 38 -15.94 -7.60 19.80
N ILE A 39 -15.67 -8.72 19.13
CA ILE A 39 -16.15 -10.03 19.59
C ILE A 39 -15.17 -10.76 20.51
N ALA A 40 -13.95 -10.26 20.71
CA ALA A 40 -12.93 -10.93 21.53
C ALA A 40 -13.37 -11.25 22.97
N ALA A 41 -14.24 -10.41 23.55
CA ALA A 41 -14.76 -10.60 24.90
C ALA A 41 -15.86 -11.67 24.99
N THR A 42 -16.59 -11.91 23.90
CA THR A 42 -17.75 -12.81 23.86
C THR A 42 -17.47 -14.12 23.14
N ASP A 43 -16.68 -14.09 22.05
CA ASP A 43 -16.21 -15.25 21.30
C ASP A 43 -14.72 -15.10 20.92
N PRO A 44 -13.80 -15.53 21.79
CA PRO A 44 -12.37 -15.43 21.52
C PRO A 44 -11.88 -16.35 20.39
N ARG A 45 -12.62 -17.43 20.05
CA ARG A 45 -12.22 -18.35 18.97
C ARG A 45 -12.50 -17.71 17.61
N GLU A 46 -13.70 -17.17 17.44
CA GLU A 46 -14.07 -16.45 16.23
C GLU A 46 -13.27 -15.13 16.08
N ALA A 47 -12.97 -14.46 17.20
CA ALA A 47 -12.08 -13.30 17.19
C ALA A 47 -10.69 -13.65 16.66
N LEU A 48 -10.10 -14.76 17.10
CA LEU A 48 -8.79 -15.20 16.63
C LEU A 48 -8.81 -15.54 15.13
N ALA A 49 -9.85 -16.22 14.64
CA ALA A 49 -10.03 -16.49 13.22
C ALA A 49 -10.14 -15.19 12.40
N SER A 50 -10.89 -14.21 12.89
CA SER A 50 -11.03 -12.90 12.26
C SER A 50 -9.72 -12.09 12.26
N ALA A 51 -8.95 -12.14 13.35
CA ALA A 51 -7.64 -11.51 13.45
C ALA A 51 -6.59 -12.16 12.52
N GLN A 52 -6.66 -13.48 12.33
CA GLN A 52 -5.82 -14.18 11.35
C GLN A 52 -6.18 -13.77 9.92
N ARG A 53 -7.48 -13.67 9.59
CA ARG A 53 -7.94 -13.17 8.29
C ARG A 53 -7.47 -11.73 8.05
N ALA A 54 -7.61 -10.85 9.04
CA ALA A 54 -7.10 -9.49 8.98
C ALA A 54 -5.59 -9.45 8.70
N SER A 55 -4.83 -10.34 9.34
CA SER A 55 -3.38 -10.46 9.15
C SER A 55 -2.99 -10.94 7.75
N ALA A 56 -3.78 -11.83 7.13
CA ALA A 56 -3.56 -12.28 5.75
C ALA A 56 -3.82 -11.14 4.76
N LEU A 57 -4.96 -10.45 4.89
CA LEU A 57 -5.33 -9.30 4.05
C LEU A 57 -4.31 -8.15 4.16
N ALA A 58 -3.81 -7.88 5.36
CA ALA A 58 -2.74 -6.89 5.56
C ALA A 58 -1.43 -7.28 4.86
N GLY A 59 -1.11 -8.58 4.83
CA GLY A 59 0.02 -9.11 4.07
C GLY A 59 -0.13 -8.90 2.57
N GLU A 60 -1.30 -9.19 2.02
CA GLU A 60 -1.62 -8.94 0.61
C GLU A 60 -1.55 -7.46 0.24
N ALA A 61 -2.12 -6.59 1.08
CA ALA A 61 -2.05 -5.14 0.91
C ALA A 61 -0.60 -4.64 0.86
N LEU A 62 0.27 -5.15 1.74
CA LEU A 62 1.69 -4.81 1.76
C LEU A 62 2.44 -5.31 0.52
N GLN A 63 2.15 -6.53 0.05
CA GLN A 63 2.77 -7.05 -1.17
C GLN A 63 2.41 -6.20 -2.38
N GLN A 64 1.12 -5.86 -2.53
CA GLN A 64 0.68 -4.98 -3.62
C GLN A 64 1.27 -3.58 -3.51
N ALA A 65 1.26 -2.97 -2.31
CA ALA A 65 1.85 -1.65 -2.10
C ALA A 65 3.36 -1.63 -2.42
N ARG A 66 4.08 -2.73 -2.15
CA ARG A 66 5.50 -2.89 -2.52
C ARG A 66 5.67 -3.02 -4.03
N SER A 67 4.82 -3.79 -4.71
CA SER A 67 4.82 -3.88 -6.17
C SER A 67 4.52 -2.54 -6.83
N ASP A 68 3.54 -1.80 -6.33
CA ASP A 68 3.16 -0.48 -6.83
C ASP A 68 4.31 0.52 -6.70
N THR A 69 4.97 0.53 -5.53
CA THR A 69 6.12 1.41 -5.27
C THR A 69 7.37 1.01 -6.06
N SER A 70 7.61 -0.30 -6.27
CA SER A 70 8.69 -0.79 -7.13
C SER A 70 8.44 -0.46 -8.61
N GLY A 71 7.19 -0.52 -9.08
CA GLY A 71 6.82 -0.10 -10.43
C GLY A 71 6.94 1.42 -10.62
N TYR A 72 6.61 2.19 -9.58
CA TYR A 72 6.71 3.65 -9.59
C TYR A 72 8.16 4.16 -9.62
N ALA A 73 9.10 3.43 -9.02
CA ALA A 73 10.53 3.75 -9.03
C ALA A 73 11.25 3.44 -10.35
N SER A 74 10.59 2.80 -11.32
CA SER A 74 11.19 2.45 -12.61
C SER A 74 10.54 3.16 -13.80
N PRO A 75 10.94 4.41 -14.09
CA PRO A 75 10.93 4.94 -15.45
C PRO A 75 12.33 5.04 -16.11
N THR A 76 13.44 4.76 -15.42
CA THR A 76 14.79 5.23 -15.86
C THR A 76 15.93 4.21 -15.90
N ALA A 77 15.67 2.90 -15.91
CA ALA A 77 16.75 1.89 -16.02
C ALA A 77 16.59 0.90 -17.18
N ALA A 78 15.78 1.20 -18.19
CA ALA A 78 15.85 0.56 -19.50
C ALA A 78 16.42 1.59 -20.48
N GLY A 79 17.68 1.40 -20.87
CA GLY A 79 18.47 2.38 -21.60
C GLY A 79 17.80 2.98 -22.82
N SER A 80 17.86 4.31 -22.91
CA SER A 80 17.85 5.01 -24.19
C SER A 80 19.29 5.37 -24.55
N PRO A 81 19.92 4.67 -25.52
CA PRO A 81 21.09 5.21 -26.20
C PRO A 81 20.72 6.18 -27.34
N PHE A 82 19.44 6.41 -27.66
CA PHE A 82 19.05 7.24 -28.80
C PHE A 82 17.85 8.14 -28.54
N GLY A 83 18.10 9.45 -28.54
CA GLY A 83 17.33 10.37 -29.37
C GLY A 83 16.20 11.14 -28.70
N GLY A 84 16.42 12.45 -28.58
CA GLY A 84 15.50 13.41 -29.18
C GLY A 84 14.37 13.95 -28.32
N ASN A 85 14.62 15.17 -27.82
CA ASN A 85 13.72 16.32 -27.95
C ASN A 85 12.29 16.20 -27.40
N THR A 86 12.06 16.89 -26.28
CA THR A 86 10.83 17.63 -25.91
C THR A 86 9.49 16.93 -26.12
N THR A 87 8.75 16.72 -25.02
CA THR A 87 7.47 17.42 -24.74
C THR A 87 6.66 16.63 -23.72
N GLY A 88 6.41 17.25 -22.56
CA GLY A 88 5.08 17.21 -21.98
C GLY A 88 4.80 16.15 -20.90
N ALA A 89 4.83 16.66 -19.67
CA ALA A 89 3.84 16.43 -18.63
C ALA A 89 4.02 15.16 -17.76
N PHE A 90 4.02 15.21 -16.42
CA PHE A 90 3.27 16.06 -15.52
C PHE A 90 3.97 16.25 -14.15
N LEU A 91 3.92 17.49 -13.65
CA LEU A 91 3.74 17.92 -12.25
C LEU A 91 4.55 17.23 -11.14
N GLY A 92 5.67 17.85 -10.75
CA GLY A 92 6.31 17.56 -9.47
C GLY A 92 7.60 18.34 -9.23
N GLY A 93 7.47 19.61 -8.86
CA GLY A 93 8.58 20.37 -8.28
C GLY A 93 9.42 21.12 -9.31
N ILE A 94 9.27 22.44 -9.29
CA ILE A 94 10.12 23.40 -9.99
C ILE A 94 11.58 23.15 -9.57
N LEU A 95 12.43 22.72 -10.51
CA LEU A 95 13.84 23.05 -10.45
C LEU A 95 14.07 24.14 -11.50
N VAL A 96 14.10 25.36 -10.98
CA VAL A 96 14.70 26.51 -11.64
C VAL A 96 16.19 26.18 -11.81
N GLU A 97 16.70 26.32 -13.03
CA GLU A 97 18.11 26.58 -13.20
C GLU A 97 18.28 27.68 -14.26
N SER A 98 19.17 28.61 -13.93
CA SER A 98 19.43 29.88 -14.63
C SER A 98 20.41 29.70 -15.78
#